data_AF-A0A1I0NX54-F1
#
_entry.id   AF-A0A1I0NX54-F1
#
_cell.length_a   1.000
_cell.length_b   1.000
_cell.length_c   1.000
_cell.angle_alpha   90.00
_cell.angle_beta   90.00
_cell.angle_gamma   90.00
#
_symmetry.space_group_name_H-M   'P 1'
#
loop_
_entity.id
_entity.type
_entity.pdbx_description
1 polymer ?
#
loop_
_entity_poly.entity_id
_entity_poly.type
_entity_poly.pdbx_seq_one_letter_code
_entity_poly.pdbx_strand_id
1 'polypeptide(L)'
;MSTGFKPVSFRYDDALTRVSWDAFEHLIADYYRAQGFEVDHVGTGGGPRRTDGGIDLILRQGLETIVVQCKHWNCWKVPHNDVHQLIGVMHTAAATGAIVITSGEFTDAAIEAAAKFRHIRLIDGKAVRAMLGPIEEPAVPFASFDAMPSWSPSRHPPKRAGRSRAPIVAVAAAFLTMAISLCVLWQYYAMTVLKARTDAARATQGAMRVLAAQAITSRHVPATPGTPVESSPASTMNGHAAMPAHLPTTKAEIAAWEAANAESMRILEKTTPSVP
;
A
#
# COMPACT_ATOMS: atom_id res chain seq x y z
N MET A 1 8.75 11.07 -18.26
CA MET A 1 8.99 12.52 -18.08
C MET A 1 10.10 12.67 -17.05
N SER A 2 11.33 12.95 -17.48
CA SER A 2 12.42 13.26 -16.55
C SER A 2 12.05 14.53 -15.79
N THR A 3 12.02 14.49 -14.47
CA THR A 3 11.89 15.71 -13.64
C THR A 3 12.95 16.69 -14.10
N GLY A 4 12.54 17.89 -14.53
CA GLY A 4 13.38 18.89 -15.22
C GLY A 4 14.50 19.52 -14.37
N PHE A 5 14.78 18.99 -13.18
CA PHE A 5 15.80 19.47 -12.27
C PHE A 5 17.10 18.71 -12.47
N LYS A 6 18.17 19.43 -12.82
CA LYS A 6 19.53 18.89 -12.93
C LYS A 6 20.22 19.03 -11.57
N PRO A 7 20.88 17.99 -11.02
CA PRO A 7 21.64 18.14 -9.78
C PRO A 7 22.84 19.08 -9.99
N VAL A 8 23.27 19.74 -8.92
CA VAL A 8 24.52 20.54 -8.93
C VAL A 8 25.74 19.64 -9.16
N SER A 9 26.78 20.17 -9.79
CA SER A 9 28.05 19.44 -9.94
C SER A 9 28.84 19.40 -8.64
N PHE A 10 28.75 20.45 -7.84
CA PHE A 10 29.40 20.55 -6.53
C PHE A 10 28.37 20.97 -5.47
N ARG A 11 28.36 20.24 -4.35
CA ARG A 11 27.56 20.61 -3.16
C ARG A 11 28.46 21.30 -2.16
N TYR A 12 28.09 22.51 -1.78
CA TYR A 12 28.79 23.23 -0.73
C TYR A 12 28.38 22.68 0.64
N ASP A 13 29.29 22.77 1.61
CA ASP A 13 29.08 22.36 3.01
C ASP A 13 29.67 23.41 3.96
N ASP A 14 29.08 24.60 3.95
CA ASP A 14 29.53 25.77 4.71
C ASP A 14 28.36 26.49 5.40
N ALA A 15 28.68 27.50 6.22
CA ALA A 15 27.71 28.33 6.93
C ALA A 15 26.56 28.81 6.01
N LEU A 16 26.88 29.25 4.79
CA LEU A 16 25.90 29.73 3.81
C LEU A 16 24.87 28.66 3.42
N THR A 17 25.24 27.37 3.41
CA THR A 17 24.28 26.29 3.14
C THR A 17 23.41 25.93 4.33
N ARG A 18 23.82 26.35 5.54
CA ARG A 18 23.12 26.07 6.81
C ARG A 18 22.19 27.18 7.27
N VAL A 19 22.28 28.39 6.71
CA VAL A 19 21.33 29.47 7.01
C VAL A 19 19.93 29.13 6.47
N SER A 20 18.89 29.70 7.08
CA SER A 20 17.53 29.61 6.55
C SER A 20 17.39 30.42 5.26
N TRP A 21 16.34 30.13 4.47
CA TRP A 21 16.07 30.89 3.24
C TRP A 21 15.86 32.38 3.51
N ASP A 22 15.11 32.72 4.56
CA ASP A 22 14.91 34.11 4.99
C ASP A 22 16.23 34.76 5.45
N ALA A 23 17.08 34.06 6.20
CA ALA A 23 18.39 34.59 6.59
C ALA A 23 19.30 34.80 5.38
N PHE A 24 19.22 33.93 4.36
CA PHE A 24 19.94 34.14 3.10
C PHE A 24 19.50 35.43 2.40
N GLU A 25 18.20 35.70 2.31
CA GLU A 25 17.68 36.95 1.75
C GLU A 25 18.19 38.18 2.54
N HIS A 26 18.15 38.11 3.87
CA HIS A 26 18.66 39.18 4.73
C HIS A 26 20.16 39.44 4.53
N LEU A 27 20.99 38.39 4.41
CA LEU A 27 22.42 38.54 4.13
C LEU A 27 22.68 39.26 2.80
N ILE A 28 21.90 38.93 1.76
CA ILE A 28 21.97 39.61 0.47
C ILE A 28 21.51 41.07 0.60
N ALA A 29 20.41 41.31 1.32
CA ALA A 29 19.90 42.65 1.56
C ALA A 29 20.94 43.51 2.28
N ASP A 30 21.56 43.00 3.33
CA ASP A 30 22.57 43.70 4.12
C ASP A 30 23.84 43.99 3.31
N TYR A 31 24.26 43.04 2.46
CA TYR A 31 25.35 43.29 1.52
C TYR A 31 25.03 44.48 0.61
N TYR A 32 23.85 44.51 -0.03
CA TYR A 32 23.50 45.61 -0.94
C TYR A 32 23.26 46.94 -0.21
N ARG A 33 22.73 46.93 1.02
CA ARG A 33 22.65 48.11 1.87
C ARG A 33 24.05 48.69 2.14
N ALA A 34 25.02 47.83 2.45
CA ALA A 34 26.41 48.24 2.65
C ALA A 34 27.05 48.82 1.37
N GLN A 35 26.60 48.41 0.19
CA GLN A 35 26.99 48.99 -1.11
C GLN A 35 26.25 50.30 -1.45
N GLY A 36 25.39 50.81 -0.55
CA GLY A 36 24.69 52.09 -0.74
C GLY A 36 23.41 51.99 -1.57
N PHE A 37 22.79 50.82 -1.67
CA PHE A 37 21.44 50.67 -2.22
C PHE A 37 20.38 50.85 -1.14
N GLU A 38 19.27 51.49 -1.49
CA GLU A 38 18.03 51.36 -0.73
C GLU A 38 17.41 49.99 -1.04
N VAL A 39 17.12 49.19 -0.01
CA VAL A 39 16.68 47.80 -0.17
C VAL A 39 15.31 47.58 0.47
N ASP A 40 14.31 47.32 -0.36
CA ASP A 40 12.96 46.91 0.05
C ASP A 40 12.86 45.37 0.04
N HIS A 41 12.56 44.77 1.20
CA HIS A 41 12.22 43.34 1.30
C HIS A 41 10.74 43.15 0.93
N VAL A 42 10.48 42.52 -0.22
CA VAL A 42 9.12 42.22 -0.74
C VAL A 42 8.81 40.72 -0.80
N GLY A 43 9.81 39.89 -0.49
CA GLY A 43 9.68 38.45 -0.36
C GLY A 43 8.61 38.01 0.64
N THR A 44 8.25 36.74 0.57
CA THR A 44 7.11 36.16 1.31
C THR A 44 7.32 36.07 2.83
N GLY A 45 8.48 36.50 3.33
CA GLY A 45 8.91 36.39 4.73
C GLY A 45 8.39 37.44 5.73
N GLY A 46 7.83 38.58 5.33
CA GLY A 46 7.40 39.56 6.36
C GLY A 46 6.73 40.88 5.99
N GLY A 47 6.42 41.14 4.71
CA GLY A 47 5.81 42.42 4.29
C GLY A 47 4.28 42.37 4.10
N PRO A 48 3.54 43.46 4.40
CA PRO A 48 2.11 43.57 4.07
C PRO A 48 1.83 43.71 2.56
N ARG A 49 2.88 43.90 1.75
CA ARG A 49 2.79 43.97 0.29
C ARG A 49 3.32 42.67 -0.29
N ARG A 50 2.40 41.78 -0.65
CA ARG A 50 2.68 40.56 -1.39
C ARG A 50 2.85 40.95 -2.86
N THR A 51 4.09 41.02 -3.34
CA THR A 51 4.34 41.21 -4.78
C THR A 51 4.46 39.83 -5.42
N ASP A 52 4.00 39.74 -6.68
CA ASP A 52 3.74 38.51 -7.41
C ASP A 52 4.96 37.56 -7.44
N GLY A 53 4.81 36.39 -6.80
CA GLY A 53 5.41 35.10 -7.14
C GLY A 53 6.93 34.92 -7.36
N GLY A 54 7.79 35.93 -7.20
CA GLY A 54 9.21 35.75 -7.51
C GLY A 54 10.20 36.91 -7.29
N ILE A 55 9.83 38.01 -6.63
CA ILE A 55 10.80 39.03 -6.18
C ILE A 55 10.98 38.91 -4.68
N ASP A 56 12.22 38.82 -4.24
CA ASP A 56 12.56 38.80 -2.82
C ASP A 56 13.02 40.20 -2.38
N LEU A 57 13.82 40.89 -3.20
CA LEU A 57 14.31 42.25 -2.93
C LEU A 57 14.06 43.21 -4.10
N ILE A 58 13.80 44.47 -3.79
CA ILE A 58 13.90 45.59 -4.74
C ILE A 58 15.03 46.50 -4.28
N LEU A 59 16.06 46.65 -5.12
CA LEU A 59 17.19 47.53 -4.88
C LEU A 59 16.97 48.84 -5.64
N ARG A 60 17.21 49.98 -5.00
CA ARG A 60 17.15 51.30 -5.62
C ARG A 60 18.43 52.08 -5.37
N GLN A 61 18.96 52.68 -6.42
CA GLN A 61 20.09 53.59 -6.33
C GLN A 61 19.97 54.66 -7.42
N GLY A 62 19.61 55.88 -7.02
CA GLY A 62 19.35 56.97 -7.96
C GLY A 62 18.21 56.65 -8.91
N LEU A 63 18.51 56.53 -10.21
CA LEU A 63 17.53 56.19 -11.26
C LEU A 63 17.46 54.69 -11.55
N GLU A 64 18.31 53.88 -10.94
CA GLU A 64 18.31 52.43 -11.14
C GLU A 64 17.37 51.75 -10.13
N THR A 65 16.52 50.87 -10.65
CA THR A 65 15.66 49.98 -9.86
C THR A 65 15.91 48.57 -10.31
N ILE A 66 16.38 47.71 -9.41
CA ILE A 66 16.78 46.34 -9.73
C ILE A 66 15.94 45.37 -8.90
N VAL A 67 15.28 44.43 -9.56
CA VAL A 67 14.57 43.34 -8.89
C VAL A 67 15.51 42.15 -8.66
N VAL A 68 15.44 41.56 -7.47
CA VAL A 68 16.30 40.44 -7.10
C VAL A 68 15.45 39.25 -6.69
N GLN A 69 15.83 38.07 -7.21
CA GLN A 69 15.29 36.79 -6.79
C GLN A 69 16.41 35.92 -6.20
N CYS A 70 16.17 35.42 -4.99
CA CYS A 70 17.07 34.61 -4.18
C CYS A 70 16.60 33.15 -4.17
N LYS A 71 17.42 32.25 -4.73
CA LYS A 71 17.19 30.80 -4.74
C LYS A 71 18.22 30.09 -3.86
N HIS A 72 17.86 29.84 -2.61
CA HIS A 72 18.70 29.09 -1.66
C HIS A 72 18.65 27.58 -1.94
N TRP A 73 19.22 27.16 -3.07
CA TRP A 73 19.27 25.76 -3.51
C TRP A 73 20.71 25.26 -3.45
N ASN A 74 20.95 24.14 -2.76
CA ASN A 74 22.28 23.49 -2.71
C ASN A 74 22.29 22.12 -3.42
N CYS A 75 21.13 21.55 -3.72
CA CYS A 75 21.03 20.21 -4.31
C CYS A 75 20.77 20.21 -5.82
N TRP A 76 20.10 21.24 -6.33
CA TRP A 76 19.60 21.32 -7.70
C TRP A 76 20.04 22.62 -8.36
N LYS A 77 20.34 22.55 -9.65
CA LYS A 77 20.65 23.71 -10.48
C LYS A 77 19.38 24.51 -10.77
N VAL A 78 19.51 25.82 -10.81
CA VAL A 78 18.43 26.73 -11.21
C VAL A 78 18.19 26.65 -12.72
N PRO A 79 16.97 26.31 -13.18
CA PRO A 79 16.63 26.21 -14.60
C PRO A 79 16.43 27.59 -15.26
N HIS A 80 16.37 27.59 -16.59
CA HIS A 80 16.11 28.81 -17.37
C HIS A 80 14.72 29.43 -17.12
N ASN A 81 13.77 28.64 -16.62
CA ASN A 81 12.41 29.12 -16.37
C ASN A 81 12.37 30.27 -15.36
N ASP A 82 13.20 30.20 -14.30
CA ASP A 82 13.31 31.28 -13.31
C ASP A 82 13.81 32.59 -13.94
N VAL A 83 14.75 32.49 -14.90
CA VAL A 83 15.24 33.66 -15.64
C VAL A 83 14.12 34.30 -16.47
N HIS A 84 13.35 33.49 -17.20
CA HIS A 84 12.22 33.99 -18.00
C HIS A 84 11.10 34.59 -17.15
N GLN A 85 10.81 33.98 -16.00
CA GLN A 85 9.83 34.51 -15.07
C GLN A 85 10.28 35.88 -14.55
N LEU A 86 11.55 36.00 -14.14
CA LEU A 86 12.07 37.26 -13.62
C LEU A 86 12.07 38.39 -14.67
N ILE A 87 12.22 38.07 -15.96
CA ILE A 87 12.07 39.05 -17.05
C ILE A 87 10.66 39.64 -17.07
N GLY A 88 9.63 38.80 -17.02
CA GLY A 88 8.25 39.27 -16.99
C GLY A 88 8.00 40.18 -15.80
N VAL A 89 8.51 39.78 -14.64
CA VAL A 89 8.37 40.54 -13.40
C VAL A 89 9.14 41.87 -13.43
N MET A 90 10.35 41.89 -13.98
CA MET A 90 11.14 43.11 -14.19
C MET A 90 10.37 44.14 -15.02
N HIS A 91 9.70 43.69 -16.09
CA HIS A 91 8.88 44.57 -16.94
C HIS A 91 7.64 45.10 -16.20
N THR A 92 6.92 44.24 -15.47
CA THR A 92 5.75 44.65 -14.68
C THR A 92 6.11 45.62 -13.56
N ALA A 93 7.29 45.44 -12.95
CA ALA A 93 7.79 46.31 -11.88
C ALA A 93 8.45 47.61 -12.40
N ALA A 94 8.51 47.81 -13.72
CA ALA A 94 9.24 48.92 -14.36
C ALA A 94 10.70 49.06 -13.88
N ALA A 95 11.35 47.92 -13.59
CA ALA A 95 12.72 47.86 -13.12
C ALA A 95 13.71 48.01 -14.30
N THR A 96 14.85 48.66 -14.06
CA THR A 96 15.93 48.86 -15.03
C THR A 96 16.83 47.63 -15.18
N GLY A 97 16.75 46.69 -14.24
CA GLY A 97 17.47 45.43 -14.31
C GLY A 97 16.95 44.37 -13.35
N ALA A 98 17.51 43.17 -13.49
CA ALA A 98 17.14 42.01 -12.70
C ALA A 98 18.37 41.18 -12.30
N ILE A 99 18.33 40.56 -11.12
CA ILE A 99 19.38 39.66 -10.64
C ILE A 99 18.75 38.38 -10.10
N VAL A 100 19.23 37.23 -10.58
CA VAL A 100 18.97 35.95 -9.91
C VAL A 100 20.21 35.56 -9.13
N ILE A 101 20.05 35.31 -7.83
CA ILE A 101 21.12 34.91 -6.92
C ILE A 101 20.81 33.51 -6.43
N THR A 102 21.79 32.61 -6.47
CA THR A 102 21.66 31.28 -5.88
C THR A 102 22.85 30.91 -5.03
N SER A 103 22.62 30.13 -3.97
CA SER A 103 23.68 29.51 -3.16
C SER A 103 24.36 28.33 -3.87
N GLY A 104 23.76 27.82 -4.95
CA GLY A 104 24.21 26.65 -5.70
C GLY A 104 24.72 27.00 -7.10
N GLU A 105 24.16 26.35 -8.13
CA GLU A 105 24.61 26.52 -9.52
C GLU A 105 23.43 26.81 -10.46
N PHE A 106 23.72 27.43 -11.60
CA PHE A 106 22.77 27.57 -12.70
C PHE A 106 22.92 26.43 -13.71
N THR A 107 21.85 26.13 -14.43
CA THR A 107 21.94 25.30 -15.64
C THR A 107 22.56 26.08 -16.79
N ASP A 108 23.23 25.41 -17.73
CA ASP A 108 23.81 26.05 -18.92
C ASP A 108 22.72 26.81 -19.72
N ALA A 109 21.53 26.22 -19.82
CA ALA A 109 20.37 26.88 -20.44
C ALA A 109 19.95 28.18 -19.73
N ALA A 110 20.10 28.27 -18.40
CA ALA A 110 19.81 29.51 -17.66
C ALA A 110 20.87 30.58 -17.95
N ILE A 111 22.14 30.18 -18.04
CA ILE A 111 23.26 31.07 -18.39
C ILE A 111 23.07 31.60 -19.82
N GLU A 112 22.77 30.72 -20.78
CA GLU A 112 22.46 31.10 -22.16
C GLU A 112 21.23 32.00 -22.27
N ALA A 113 20.18 31.73 -21.48
CA ALA A 113 18.99 32.59 -21.43
C ALA A 113 19.34 33.99 -20.92
N ALA A 114 20.07 34.09 -19.81
CA ALA A 114 20.48 35.38 -19.25
C ALA A 114 21.41 36.15 -20.20
N ALA A 115 22.32 35.47 -20.90
CA ALA A 115 23.24 36.10 -21.85
C ALA A 115 22.53 36.83 -23.01
N LYS A 116 21.29 36.45 -23.34
CA LYS A 116 20.47 37.15 -24.36
C LYS A 116 19.94 38.50 -23.88
N PHE A 117 19.96 38.77 -22.58
CA PHE A 117 19.40 39.98 -21.98
C PHE A 117 20.45 40.75 -21.17
N ARG A 118 20.86 41.92 -21.68
CA ARG A 118 21.90 42.78 -21.09
C ARG A 118 21.58 43.26 -19.66
N HIS A 119 20.31 43.30 -19.28
CA HIS A 119 19.85 43.83 -18.00
C HIS A 119 19.63 42.74 -16.93
N ILE A 120 19.97 41.49 -17.23
CA ILE A 120 19.86 40.36 -16.29
C ILE A 120 21.25 39.93 -15.87
N ARG A 121 21.43 39.74 -14.56
CA ARG A 121 22.65 39.16 -13.99
C ARG A 121 22.34 37.89 -13.23
N LEU A 122 23.24 36.91 -13.34
CA LEU A 122 23.20 35.69 -12.55
C LEU A 122 24.38 35.70 -11.58
N ILE A 123 24.12 35.44 -10.31
CA ILE A 123 25.14 35.32 -9.26
C ILE A 123 25.04 33.91 -8.70
N ASP A 124 26.03 33.09 -9.00
CA ASP A 124 26.06 31.69 -8.57
C ASP A 124 26.63 31.53 -7.15
N GLY A 125 26.62 30.30 -6.66
CA GLY A 125 27.09 29.94 -5.34
C GLY A 125 28.56 30.29 -5.08
N LYS A 126 29.39 30.32 -6.13
CA LYS A 126 30.79 30.73 -6.01
C LYS A 126 30.90 32.25 -5.88
N ALA A 127 30.21 32.98 -6.74
CA ALA A 127 30.22 34.44 -6.75
C ALA A 127 29.59 35.03 -5.49
N VAL A 128 28.47 34.46 -5.00
CA VAL A 128 27.80 34.96 -3.79
C VAL A 128 28.68 34.79 -2.55
N ARG A 129 29.44 33.70 -2.44
CA ARG A 129 30.41 33.50 -1.34
C ARG A 129 31.56 34.49 -1.39
N ALA A 130 32.06 34.79 -2.58
CA ALA A 130 33.06 35.83 -2.76
C ALA A 130 32.52 37.23 -2.41
N MET A 131 31.24 37.48 -2.70
CA MET A 131 30.54 38.73 -2.34
C MET A 131 30.37 38.89 -0.83
N LEU A 132 29.84 37.86 -0.16
CA LEU A 132 29.50 37.94 1.27
C LEU A 132 30.72 37.78 2.19
N GLY A 133 31.80 37.16 1.70
CA GLY A 133 32.97 36.86 2.52
C GLY A 133 32.71 35.75 3.55
N PRO A 134 33.52 35.67 4.62
CA PRO A 134 33.32 34.72 5.70
C PRO A 134 31.99 34.98 6.42
N ILE A 135 31.10 34.00 6.39
CA ILE A 135 29.82 34.04 7.08
C ILE A 135 29.97 33.28 8.38
N GLU A 136 29.54 33.88 9.49
CA GLU A 136 29.51 33.20 10.78
C GLU A 136 28.61 31.97 10.67
N GLU A 137 29.10 30.83 11.17
CA GLU A 137 28.27 29.62 11.22
C GLU A 137 26.99 30.00 11.98
N PRO A 138 25.81 29.83 11.35
CA PRO A 138 24.57 30.13 12.04
C PRO A 138 24.61 29.32 13.32
N ALA A 139 24.44 29.99 14.46
CA ALA A 139 24.28 29.29 15.71
C ALA A 139 23.15 28.31 15.46
N VAL A 140 23.49 27.03 15.29
CA VAL A 140 22.51 25.96 15.43
C VAL A 140 21.87 26.32 16.75
N PRO A 141 20.57 26.60 16.81
CA PRO A 141 19.92 26.62 18.08
C PRO A 141 20.26 25.25 18.63
N PHE A 142 21.22 25.17 19.55
CA PHE A 142 21.21 24.13 20.53
C PHE A 142 19.82 24.37 21.09
N ALA A 143 18.88 23.52 20.69
CA ALA A 143 17.59 23.49 21.29
C ALA A 143 17.92 23.14 22.74
N SER A 144 18.21 24.17 23.55
CA SER A 144 18.09 24.09 24.99
C SER A 144 16.71 23.51 25.15
N PHE A 145 16.62 22.35 25.77
CA PHE A 145 15.37 21.61 25.90
C PHE A 145 14.22 22.51 26.40
N ASP A 146 14.55 23.59 27.09
CA ASP A 146 13.66 24.62 27.63
C ASP A 146 13.09 25.64 26.62
N ALA A 147 13.69 25.79 25.42
CA ALA A 147 13.29 26.80 24.42
C ALA A 147 12.53 26.20 23.22
N MET A 148 12.08 24.95 23.33
CA MET A 148 11.34 24.31 22.24
C MET A 148 9.85 24.72 22.32
N PRO A 149 9.25 25.28 21.25
CA PRO A 149 7.85 25.66 21.28
C PRO A 149 6.95 24.43 21.52
N SER A 150 5.77 24.63 22.11
CA SER A 150 4.89 23.56 22.61
C SER A 150 4.40 22.57 21.54
N TRP A 151 4.58 22.89 20.26
CA TRP A 151 4.29 22.01 19.12
C TRP A 151 5.49 21.16 18.69
N SER A 152 6.69 21.40 19.23
CA SER A 152 7.77 20.44 19.11
C SER A 152 7.28 19.13 19.72
N PRO A 153 7.33 18.03 18.96
CA PRO A 153 7.02 16.75 19.55
C PRO A 153 8.07 16.57 20.63
N SER A 154 7.66 16.64 21.89
CA SER A 154 8.36 15.96 22.96
C SER A 154 8.82 14.66 22.34
N ARG A 155 10.14 14.41 22.26
CA ARG A 155 10.62 13.05 22.03
C ARG A 155 10.21 12.28 23.28
N HIS A 156 8.93 11.95 23.33
CA HIS A 156 8.44 10.84 24.09
C HIS A 156 9.35 9.70 23.61
N PRO A 157 10.09 9.03 24.51
CA PRO A 157 10.70 7.76 24.15
C PRO A 157 9.61 6.99 23.42
N PRO A 158 9.89 6.44 22.21
CA PRO A 158 8.85 6.01 21.29
C PRO A 158 7.83 5.26 22.12
N LYS A 159 6.62 5.83 22.27
CA LYS A 159 5.55 5.16 23.01
C LYS A 159 5.47 3.83 22.31
N ARG A 160 5.96 2.77 22.96
CA ARG A 160 5.95 1.40 22.42
C ARG A 160 4.59 1.27 21.80
N ALA A 161 4.53 1.26 20.46
CA ALA A 161 3.28 1.38 19.74
C ALA A 161 2.37 0.36 20.40
N GLY A 162 1.39 0.87 21.16
CA GLY A 162 0.57 0.01 22.01
C GLY A 162 -0.09 -0.92 21.03
N ARG A 163 0.39 -2.16 20.99
CA ARG A 163 0.06 -3.16 19.98
C ARG A 163 -1.46 -3.14 19.92
N SER A 164 -2.01 -2.51 18.88
CA SER A 164 -3.44 -2.30 18.83
C SER A 164 -4.03 -3.70 18.96
N ARG A 165 -4.87 -3.94 19.95
CA ARG A 165 -5.49 -5.26 20.14
C ARG A 165 -6.53 -5.55 19.06
N ALA A 166 -6.79 -4.59 18.17
CA ALA A 166 -7.72 -4.66 17.06
C ALA A 166 -7.56 -5.90 16.14
N PRO A 167 -6.35 -6.31 15.70
CA PRO A 167 -6.20 -7.52 14.89
C PRO A 167 -6.35 -8.80 15.73
N ILE A 168 -6.03 -8.78 17.03
CA ILE A 168 -6.19 -9.94 17.93
C ILE A 168 -7.67 -10.17 18.25
N VAL A 169 -8.43 -9.10 18.48
CA VAL A 169 -9.88 -9.16 18.74
C VAL A 169 -10.63 -9.64 17.49
N ALA A 170 -10.22 -9.19 16.30
CA ALA A 170 -10.79 -9.67 15.04
C ALA A 170 -10.52 -11.17 14.80
N VAL A 171 -9.30 -11.62 15.07
CA VAL A 171 -8.94 -13.05 14.96
C VAL A 171 -9.67 -13.89 15.99
N ALA A 172 -9.79 -13.42 17.24
CA ALA A 172 -10.54 -14.12 18.28
C ALA A 172 -12.04 -14.22 17.95
N ALA A 173 -12.64 -13.17 17.39
CA ALA A 173 -14.02 -13.19 16.93
C ALA A 173 -14.23 -14.20 15.78
N ALA A 174 -13.30 -14.29 14.83
CA ALA A 174 -13.37 -15.26 13.73
C ALA A 174 -13.24 -16.72 14.22
N PHE A 175 -12.37 -17.00 15.19
CA PHE A 175 -12.28 -18.33 15.78
C PHE A 175 -13.52 -18.70 16.59
N LEU A 176 -14.12 -17.73 17.30
CA LEU A 176 -15.35 -17.95 18.06
C LEU A 176 -16.52 -18.31 17.12
N THR A 177 -16.69 -17.59 16.00
CA THR A 177 -17.76 -17.89 15.03
C THR A 177 -17.55 -19.24 14.35
N MET A 178 -16.30 -19.59 14.02
CA MET A 178 -15.97 -20.91 13.46
C MET A 178 -16.23 -22.04 14.47
N ALA A 179 -15.91 -21.84 15.76
CA ALA A 179 -16.17 -22.83 16.79
C ALA A 179 -17.68 -23.03 17.03
N ILE A 180 -18.45 -21.95 17.04
CA ILE A 180 -19.91 -22.01 17.18
C ILE A 180 -20.52 -22.75 15.98
N SER A 181 -20.09 -22.45 14.74
CA SER A 181 -20.62 -23.13 13.56
C SER A 181 -20.27 -24.61 13.53
N LEU A 182 -19.03 -24.99 13.92
CA LEU A 182 -18.65 -26.40 14.06
C LEU A 182 -19.45 -27.11 15.14
N CYS A 183 -19.72 -26.45 16.28
CA CYS A 183 -20.48 -27.03 17.37
C CYS A 183 -21.95 -27.26 16.97
N VAL A 184 -22.56 -26.31 16.26
CA VAL A 184 -23.91 -26.47 15.69
C VAL A 184 -23.95 -27.61 14.68
N LEU A 185 -22.96 -27.69 13.78
CA LEU A 185 -22.86 -28.77 12.81
C LEU A 185 -22.67 -30.13 13.48
N TRP A 186 -21.85 -30.20 14.52
CA TRP A 186 -21.63 -31.42 15.30
C TRP A 186 -22.87 -31.83 16.09
N GLN A 187 -23.59 -30.90 16.70
CA GLN A 187 -24.88 -31.17 17.36
C GLN A 187 -25.91 -31.69 16.36
N TYR A 188 -26.00 -31.09 15.18
CA TYR A 188 -26.86 -31.57 14.10
C TYR A 188 -26.48 -33.00 13.67
N TYR A 189 -25.18 -33.27 13.47
CA TYR A 189 -24.70 -34.59 13.12
C TYR A 189 -24.95 -35.62 14.24
N ALA A 190 -24.67 -35.27 15.49
CA ALA A 190 -24.93 -36.13 16.64
C ALA A 190 -26.43 -36.42 16.80
N MET A 191 -27.29 -35.42 16.65
CA MET A 191 -28.74 -35.60 16.67
C MET A 191 -29.24 -36.50 15.54
N THR A 192 -28.73 -36.35 14.32
CA THR A 192 -29.13 -37.19 13.19
C THR A 192 -28.67 -38.64 13.39
N VAL A 193 -27.45 -38.87 13.87
CA VAL A 193 -26.93 -40.21 14.17
C VAL A 193 -27.66 -40.87 15.34
N LEU A 194 -27.90 -40.12 16.43
CA LEU A 194 -28.64 -40.64 17.58
C LEU A 194 -30.09 -40.97 17.21
N LYS A 195 -30.75 -40.11 16.43
CA LYS A 195 -32.11 -40.37 15.92
C LYS A 195 -32.14 -41.62 15.06
N ALA A 196 -31.20 -41.76 14.12
CA ALA A 196 -31.08 -42.96 13.30
C ALA A 196 -30.85 -44.23 14.13
N ARG A 197 -30.02 -44.17 15.18
CA ARG A 197 -29.80 -45.29 16.12
C ARG A 197 -31.07 -45.62 16.91
N THR A 198 -31.81 -44.62 17.39
CA THR A 198 -33.07 -44.85 18.12
C THR A 198 -34.16 -45.42 17.22
N ASP A 199 -34.24 -44.95 15.97
CA ASP A 199 -35.22 -45.45 15.01
C ASP A 199 -34.89 -46.88 14.56
N ALA A 200 -33.61 -47.22 14.40
CA ALA A 200 -33.16 -48.60 14.18
C ALA A 200 -33.44 -49.52 15.38
N ALA A 201 -33.28 -49.03 16.61
CA ALA A 201 -33.63 -49.78 17.83
C ALA A 201 -35.14 -50.02 17.94
N ARG A 202 -35.97 -49.02 17.58
CA ARG A 202 -37.43 -49.19 17.51
C ARG A 202 -37.85 -50.15 16.41
N ALA A 203 -37.21 -50.11 15.25
CA ALA A 203 -37.48 -51.03 14.15
C ALA A 203 -37.14 -52.48 14.53
N THR A 204 -36.01 -52.70 15.20
CA THR A 204 -35.62 -54.03 15.71
C THR A 204 -36.55 -54.52 16.81
N GLN A 205 -36.94 -53.67 17.77
CA GLN A 205 -37.95 -54.02 18.79
C GLN A 205 -39.32 -54.32 18.17
N GLY A 206 -39.73 -53.55 17.15
CA GLY A 206 -40.96 -53.80 16.38
C GLY A 206 -40.92 -55.14 15.64
N ALA A 207 -39.82 -55.43 14.95
CA ALA A 207 -39.60 -56.72 14.29
C ALA A 207 -39.61 -57.88 15.29
N MET A 208 -38.97 -57.72 16.46
CA MET A 208 -38.94 -58.74 17.51
C MET A 208 -40.34 -58.97 18.12
N ARG A 209 -41.15 -57.92 18.24
CA ARG A 209 -42.57 -58.02 18.65
C ARG A 209 -43.43 -58.73 17.61
N VAL A 210 -43.24 -58.46 16.32
CA VAL A 210 -43.96 -59.17 15.23
C VAL A 210 -43.55 -60.64 15.19
N LEU A 211 -42.26 -60.95 15.31
CA LEU A 211 -41.76 -62.32 15.39
C LEU A 211 -42.28 -63.04 16.64
N ALA A 212 -42.34 -62.37 17.80
CA ALA A 212 -42.93 -62.94 19.01
C ALA A 212 -44.45 -63.19 18.84
N ALA A 213 -45.17 -62.27 18.20
CA ALA A 213 -46.59 -62.47 17.88
C ALA A 213 -46.80 -63.62 16.88
N GLN A 214 -45.95 -63.75 15.85
CA GLN A 214 -45.95 -64.88 14.93
C GLN A 214 -45.54 -66.20 15.60
N ALA A 215 -44.62 -66.18 16.57
CA ALA A 215 -44.23 -67.34 17.37
C ALA A 215 -45.38 -67.83 18.29
N ILE A 216 -46.19 -66.90 18.80
CA ILE A 216 -47.40 -67.24 19.57
C ILE A 216 -48.47 -67.83 18.64
N THR A 217 -48.66 -67.27 17.44
CA THR A 217 -49.61 -67.81 16.44
C THR A 217 -49.16 -69.17 15.88
N SER A 218 -47.86 -69.39 15.67
CA SER A 218 -47.30 -70.67 15.18
C SER A 218 -47.22 -71.76 16.25
N ARG A 219 -47.37 -71.43 17.55
CA ARG A 219 -47.62 -72.42 18.61
C ARG A 219 -49.01 -73.05 18.54
N HIS A 220 -49.89 -72.61 17.63
CA HIS A 220 -51.22 -73.19 17.40
C HIS A 220 -51.35 -73.74 15.97
N VAL A 221 -50.44 -74.62 15.57
CA VAL A 221 -50.62 -75.48 14.38
C VAL A 221 -50.45 -76.94 14.81
N PRO A 222 -51.50 -77.80 14.72
CA PRO A 222 -51.39 -79.22 15.00
C PRO A 222 -50.50 -79.91 13.96
N ALA A 223 -49.64 -80.81 14.43
CA ALA A 223 -48.73 -81.58 13.59
C ALA A 223 -49.47 -82.60 12.70
N THR A 224 -49.12 -82.62 11.41
CA THR A 224 -49.34 -83.78 10.53
C THR A 224 -48.12 -83.97 9.61
N PRO A 225 -47.64 -85.21 9.38
CA PRO A 225 -46.35 -85.46 8.72
C PRO A 225 -46.49 -85.71 7.21
N GLY A 226 -45.53 -85.24 6.41
CA GLY A 226 -45.44 -85.63 4.99
C GLY A 226 -44.42 -84.86 4.13
N THR A 227 -43.28 -85.54 3.87
CA THR A 227 -42.42 -85.53 2.65
C THR A 227 -41.73 -84.26 2.11
N PRO A 228 -40.51 -84.40 1.53
CA PRO A 228 -39.59 -83.30 1.26
C PRO A 228 -39.60 -82.90 -0.22
N VAL A 229 -39.85 -81.63 -0.54
CA VAL A 229 -39.71 -81.12 -1.91
C VAL A 229 -39.25 -79.66 -1.90
N GLU A 230 -37.98 -79.49 -2.26
CA GLU A 230 -37.49 -78.55 -3.30
C GLU A 230 -37.34 -77.05 -2.99
N SER A 231 -36.11 -76.61 -3.30
CA SER A 231 -35.53 -75.28 -3.23
C SER A 231 -36.13 -74.28 -4.23
N SER A 232 -36.34 -73.03 -3.79
CA SER A 232 -36.28 -71.71 -4.50
C SER A 232 -36.91 -71.57 -5.91
N PRO A 233 -37.53 -70.41 -6.26
CA PRO A 233 -36.70 -69.22 -6.56
C PRO A 233 -37.34 -67.83 -6.40
N ALA A 234 -36.46 -66.84 -6.52
CA ALA A 234 -36.74 -65.44 -6.79
C ALA A 234 -37.65 -65.25 -8.02
N SER A 235 -38.51 -64.22 -7.96
CA SER A 235 -39.14 -63.65 -9.15
C SER A 235 -38.65 -62.22 -9.36
N THR A 236 -37.87 -62.12 -10.42
CA THR A 236 -37.32 -60.92 -11.06
C THR A 236 -38.34 -60.45 -12.11
N MET A 237 -38.55 -59.13 -12.25
CA MET A 237 -39.03 -58.56 -13.50
C MET A 237 -37.92 -57.67 -14.06
N ASN A 238 -37.44 -58.01 -15.26
CA ASN A 238 -36.37 -57.37 -16.04
C ASN A 238 -34.96 -57.94 -15.93
N GLY A 239 -34.85 -59.28 -15.89
CA GLY A 239 -33.99 -60.01 -16.82
C GLY A 239 -32.48 -59.73 -16.87
N HIS A 240 -31.89 -59.03 -15.90
CA HIS A 240 -30.45 -58.95 -15.69
C HIS A 240 -30.15 -59.35 -14.24
N ALA A 241 -29.18 -60.24 -14.07
CA ALA A 241 -28.72 -60.68 -12.76
C ALA A 241 -28.22 -59.46 -11.96
N ALA A 242 -28.86 -59.18 -10.82
CA ALA A 242 -28.35 -58.22 -9.87
C ALA A 242 -27.04 -58.77 -9.29
N MET A 243 -25.93 -58.37 -9.89
CA MET A 243 -24.60 -58.59 -9.34
C MET A 243 -24.59 -57.99 -7.92
N PRO A 244 -24.19 -58.75 -6.87
CA PRO A 244 -23.89 -58.13 -5.60
C PRO A 244 -22.73 -57.18 -5.84
N ALA A 245 -22.97 -55.88 -5.68
CA ALA A 245 -21.93 -54.86 -5.72
C ALA A 245 -21.02 -55.06 -4.49
N HIS A 246 -20.09 -56.01 -4.59
CA HIS A 246 -18.97 -56.10 -3.68
C HIS A 246 -18.05 -54.92 -3.97
N LEU A 247 -18.00 -53.95 -3.05
CA LEU A 247 -16.90 -53.00 -3.04
C LEU A 247 -15.61 -53.81 -2.78
N PRO A 248 -14.56 -53.64 -3.60
CA PRO A 248 -13.32 -54.40 -3.47
C PRO A 248 -12.66 -54.04 -2.13
N THR A 249 -12.45 -55.03 -1.28
CA THR A 249 -11.88 -54.85 0.07
C THR A 249 -10.37 -55.10 0.10
N THR A 250 -9.80 -55.55 -1.02
CA THR A 250 -8.38 -55.90 -1.11
C THR A 250 -7.62 -55.01 -2.08
N LYS A 251 -6.37 -54.69 -1.73
CA LYS A 251 -5.53 -53.72 -2.44
C LYS A 251 -5.25 -54.11 -3.90
N ALA A 252 -5.24 -55.40 -4.21
CA ALA A 252 -5.03 -55.90 -5.57
C ALA A 252 -6.28 -55.68 -6.46
N GLU A 253 -7.48 -55.80 -5.90
CA GLU A 253 -8.74 -55.56 -6.64
C GLU A 253 -8.97 -54.08 -6.91
N ILE A 254 -8.56 -53.20 -5.99
CA ILE A 254 -8.62 -51.74 -6.18
C ILE A 254 -7.68 -51.32 -7.32
N ALA A 255 -6.46 -51.85 -7.37
CA ALA A 255 -5.50 -51.54 -8.43
C ALA A 255 -5.97 -52.02 -9.81
N ALA A 256 -6.61 -53.19 -9.88
CA ALA A 256 -7.20 -53.70 -11.11
C ALA A 256 -8.40 -52.84 -11.57
N TRP A 257 -9.21 -52.35 -10.64
CA TRP A 257 -10.34 -51.45 -10.92
C TRP A 257 -9.88 -50.08 -11.43
N GLU A 258 -8.83 -49.52 -10.83
CA GLU A 258 -8.23 -48.25 -11.31
C GLU A 258 -7.62 -48.39 -12.70
N ALA A 259 -6.98 -49.53 -13.02
CA ALA A 259 -6.45 -49.81 -14.34
C ALA A 259 -7.56 -49.89 -15.41
N ALA A 260 -8.66 -50.60 -15.11
CA ALA A 260 -9.80 -50.71 -16.02
C ALA A 260 -10.54 -49.36 -16.23
N ASN A 261 -10.61 -48.52 -15.18
CA ASN A 261 -11.14 -47.17 -15.31
C ASN A 261 -10.21 -46.25 -16.12
N ALA A 262 -8.90 -46.40 -15.99
CA ALA A 262 -7.93 -45.64 -16.79
C ALA A 262 -8.01 -46.00 -18.29
N GLU A 263 -8.24 -47.28 -18.62
CA GLU A 263 -8.51 -47.70 -20.00
C GLU A 263 -9.82 -47.12 -20.53
N SER A 264 -10.86 -47.08 -19.69
CA SER A 264 -12.16 -46.49 -20.04
C SER A 264 -12.06 -44.98 -20.33
N MET A 265 -11.24 -44.24 -19.57
CA MET A 265 -10.96 -42.82 -19.82
C MET A 265 -10.20 -42.57 -21.14
N ARG A 266 -9.32 -43.50 -21.53
CA ARG A 266 -8.56 -43.42 -22.79
C ARG A 266 -9.43 -43.61 -24.05
N ILE A 267 -10.57 -44.29 -23.91
CA ILE A 267 -11.54 -44.48 -24.99
C ILE A 267 -12.38 -43.19 -25.18
N LEU A 268 -12.66 -42.45 -24.09
CA LEU A 268 -13.37 -41.17 -24.11
C LEU A 268 -12.55 -40.05 -24.77
N GLU A 269 -11.23 -40.02 -24.54
CA GLU A 269 -10.33 -39.07 -25.22
C GLU A 269 -10.27 -39.30 -26.75
N LYS A 270 -10.41 -40.56 -27.21
CA LYS A 270 -10.44 -40.89 -28.65
C LYS A 270 -11.78 -40.59 -29.33
N THR A 271 -12.84 -40.33 -28.58
CA THR A 271 -14.22 -40.17 -29.10
C THR A 271 -14.77 -38.75 -28.92
N THR A 272 -13.98 -37.82 -28.39
CA THR A 272 -14.39 -36.42 -28.24
C THR A 272 -13.85 -35.58 -29.41
N PRO A 273 -14.69 -35.10 -30.35
CA PRO A 273 -14.22 -34.18 -31.39
C PRO A 273 -13.91 -32.81 -30.79
N SER A 274 -12.72 -32.28 -31.07
CA SER A 274 -12.35 -30.91 -30.73
C SER A 274 -13.21 -29.93 -31.53
N VAL A 275 -14.03 -29.16 -30.83
CA VAL A 275 -14.85 -28.08 -31.40
C VAL A 275 -13.90 -26.98 -31.91
N PRO A 276 -14.05 -26.49 -33.17
CA PRO A 276 -13.25 -25.39 -33.73
C PRO A 276 -13.58 -24.02 -33.11
#